data_AF-A0A9P7WRC6-F1
#
_entry.id   AF-A0A9P7WRC6-F1
#
_cell.length_a   1.000
_cell.length_b   1.000
_cell.length_c   1.000
_cell.angle_alpha   90.00
_cell.angle_beta   90.00
_cell.angle_gamma   90.00
#
_symmetry.space_group_name_H-M   'P 1'
#
loop_
_entity.id
_entity.type
_entity.pdbx_description
1 polymer ?
#
loop_
_entity_poly.entity_id
_entity_poly.type
_entity_poly.pdbx_seq_one_letter_code
_entity_poly.pdbx_strand_id
1 'polypeptide(L)'
;MKSRGIKYSSLKTARFSTVVEENGEETFGPVVVWISVHPNTTNAGAVRDVTPEVLHILNDAQVTGVVVEWYEGTIERLNGPPLMGVKDNTSPTFGLDHPFNAGLGIPIARASDNAQGTITLLFKEVKTSKGDPSDRILALTNKHVASLVTTTHYNYDAANPQSILVCGDRRFRRGFKEIDDAVNTGLRNAV
;
A
#
# COMPACT_ATOMS: atom_id res chain seq x y z
N MET A 1 19.85 2.93 -14.15
CA MET A 1 18.67 2.20 -14.70
C MET A 1 18.49 2.39 -16.21
N LYS A 2 18.17 3.58 -16.74
CA LYS A 2 17.99 3.81 -18.19
C LYS A 2 19.23 3.45 -19.02
N SER A 3 20.42 3.89 -18.57
CA SER A 3 21.71 3.57 -19.19
C SER A 3 22.03 2.07 -19.24
N ARG A 4 21.39 1.27 -18.38
CA ARG A 4 21.56 -0.18 -18.25
C ARG A 4 20.42 -0.96 -18.93
N GLY A 5 19.57 -0.29 -19.70
CA GLY A 5 18.44 -0.90 -20.40
C GLY A 5 17.30 -1.39 -19.50
N ILE A 6 17.32 -1.08 -18.19
CA ILE A 6 16.27 -1.51 -17.26
C ILE A 6 14.99 -0.71 -17.52
N LYS A 7 13.94 -1.41 -17.95
CA LYS A 7 12.59 -0.86 -18.10
C LYS A 7 11.84 -1.03 -16.78
N TYR A 8 12.00 -0.07 -15.87
CA TYR A 8 11.24 -0.05 -14.63
C TYR A 8 9.82 0.44 -14.87
N SER A 9 8.87 -0.12 -14.13
CA SER A 9 7.46 0.26 -14.16
C SER A 9 7.14 1.18 -12.99
N SER A 10 7.48 0.81 -11.75
CA SER A 10 7.20 1.58 -10.54
C SER A 10 8.30 1.44 -9.49
N LEU A 11 8.36 2.39 -8.56
CA LEU A 11 9.21 2.34 -7.37
C LEU A 11 8.35 2.60 -6.15
N LYS A 12 8.49 1.78 -5.11
CA LYS A 12 7.78 1.89 -3.84
C LYS A 12 8.78 1.75 -2.70
N THR A 13 8.52 2.43 -1.59
CA THR A 13 9.24 2.25 -0.35
C THR A 13 8.33 1.58 0.66
N ALA A 14 8.86 0.59 1.37
CA ALA A 14 8.17 -0.10 2.44
C ALA A 14 9.09 -0.22 3.65
N ARG A 15 8.50 -0.30 4.84
CA ARG A 15 9.22 -0.69 6.05
C ARG A 15 8.26 -1.52 6.88
N PHE A 16 8.70 -2.71 7.25
CA PHE A 16 7.90 -3.62 8.05
C PHE A 16 8.23 -3.41 9.52
N SER A 17 7.21 -3.27 10.35
CA SER A 17 7.35 -3.44 11.79
C SER A 17 6.84 -4.81 12.20
N THR A 18 7.59 -5.45 13.08
CA THR A 18 7.26 -6.74 13.68
C THR A 18 7.08 -6.49 15.16
N VAL A 19 5.88 -6.76 15.68
CA VAL A 19 5.57 -6.65 17.10
C VAL A 19 5.65 -8.05 17.70
N VAL A 20 6.52 -8.23 18.69
CA VAL A 20 6.60 -9.46 19.48
C VAL A 20 5.41 -9.49 20.43
N GLU A 21 4.55 -10.51 20.27
CA GLU A 21 3.25 -10.55 20.96
C GLU A 21 3.38 -10.67 22.49
N GLU A 22 4.44 -11.29 23.01
CA GLU A 22 4.60 -11.54 24.46
C GLU A 22 4.91 -10.29 25.28
N ASN A 23 5.69 -9.36 24.73
CA ASN A 23 6.18 -8.18 25.47
C ASN A 23 5.81 -6.85 24.79
N GLY A 24 5.17 -6.89 23.61
CA GLY A 24 4.81 -5.71 22.83
C GLY A 24 6.02 -5.00 22.21
N GLU A 25 7.19 -5.65 22.17
CA GLU A 25 8.39 -5.07 21.61
C GLU A 25 8.23 -4.95 20.08
N GLU A 26 8.28 -3.71 19.59
CA GLU A 26 8.24 -3.41 18.17
C GLU A 26 9.66 -3.31 17.62
N THR A 27 9.96 -4.17 16.65
CA THR A 27 11.22 -4.13 15.90
C THR A 27 10.93 -3.68 14.47
N PHE A 28 11.75 -2.78 13.94
CA PHE A 28 11.61 -2.33 12.58
C PHE A 28 12.65 -3.02 11.69
N GLY A 29 12.17 -3.63 10.62
CA GLY A 29 13.04 -4.09 9.54
C GLY A 29 13.74 -2.93 8.82
N PRO A 30 14.67 -3.25 7.91
CA PRO A 30 15.26 -2.25 7.03
C PRO A 30 14.18 -1.58 6.18
N VAL A 31 14.48 -0.36 5.70
CA VAL A 31 13.68 0.23 4.64
C VAL A 31 13.91 -0.60 3.38
N VAL A 32 12.84 -1.01 2.72
CA VAL A 32 12.89 -1.78 1.49
C VAL A 32 12.45 -0.90 0.32
N VAL A 33 13.30 -0.78 -0.69
CA VAL A 33 12.97 -0.13 -1.96
C VAL A 33 12.57 -1.23 -2.95
N TRP A 34 11.29 -1.25 -3.27
CA TRP A 34 10.67 -2.18 -4.19
C TRP A 34 10.62 -1.57 -5.59
N ILE A 35 11.37 -2.15 -6.52
CA ILE A 35 11.42 -1.70 -7.90
C ILE A 35 10.72 -2.74 -8.77
N SER A 36 9.61 -2.35 -9.39
CA SER A 36 9.00 -3.19 -10.42
C SER A 36 9.62 -2.94 -11.78
N VAL A 37 9.82 -4.01 -12.54
CA VAL A 37 10.27 -4.02 -13.92
C VAL A 37 9.20 -4.61 -14.82
N HIS A 38 9.17 -4.18 -16.07
CA HIS A 38 8.24 -4.76 -17.04
C HIS A 38 8.50 -6.27 -17.19
N PRO A 39 7.45 -7.11 -17.23
CA PRO A 39 7.61 -8.56 -17.36
C PRO A 39 8.45 -8.94 -18.58
N ASN A 40 9.36 -9.90 -18.41
CA ASN A 40 10.27 -10.42 -19.45
C ASN A 40 11.23 -9.37 -20.05
N THR A 41 11.46 -8.24 -19.36
CA THR A 41 12.38 -7.19 -19.86
C THR A 41 13.71 -7.12 -19.11
N THR A 42 13.89 -7.93 -18.07
CA THR A 42 15.13 -8.01 -17.29
C THR A 42 15.43 -9.45 -16.88
N ASN A 43 16.57 -9.66 -16.23
CA ASN A 43 16.95 -10.94 -15.62
C ASN A 43 17.73 -10.71 -14.32
N ALA A 44 17.95 -11.79 -13.57
CA ALA A 44 18.65 -11.76 -12.28
C ALA A 44 20.05 -11.12 -12.35
N GLY A 45 20.80 -11.34 -13.43
CA GLY A 45 22.12 -10.75 -13.63
C GLY A 45 22.04 -9.23 -13.80
N ALA A 46 21.14 -8.76 -14.65
CA ALA A 46 20.95 -7.32 -14.89
C ALA A 46 20.53 -6.57 -13.61
N VAL A 47 19.61 -7.12 -12.81
CA VAL A 47 19.21 -6.48 -11.54
C VAL A 47 20.31 -6.53 -10.49
N ARG A 48 21.07 -7.63 -10.41
CA ARG A 48 22.23 -7.74 -9.51
C ARG A 48 23.28 -6.67 -9.85
N ASP A 49 23.56 -6.45 -11.12
CA ASP A 49 24.60 -5.51 -11.55
C ASP A 49 24.18 -4.04 -11.36
N VAL A 50 22.88 -3.74 -11.39
CA VAL A 50 22.32 -2.38 -11.18
C VAL A 50 22.10 -2.06 -9.70
N THR A 51 21.88 -3.06 -8.85
CA THR A 51 21.56 -2.86 -7.42
C THR A 51 22.64 -2.05 -6.68
N PRO A 52 23.95 -2.28 -6.85
CA PRO A 52 25.00 -1.48 -6.22
C PRO A 52 24.93 0.01 -6.60
N GLU A 53 24.61 0.34 -7.86
CA GLU A 53 24.45 1.74 -8.30
C GLU A 53 23.28 2.41 -7.59
N VAL A 54 22.16 1.70 -7.41
CA VAL A 54 20.99 2.22 -6.67
C VAL A 54 21.35 2.45 -5.21
N LEU A 55 22.02 1.49 -4.57
CA LEU A 55 22.47 1.62 -3.18
C LEU A 55 23.48 2.77 -3.02
N HIS A 56 24.35 2.98 -4.00
CA HIS A 56 25.31 4.09 -3.98
C HIS A 56 24.59 5.44 -4.00
N ILE A 57 23.60 5.63 -4.88
CA ILE A 57 22.77 6.85 -4.94
C ILE A 57 22.08 7.11 -3.58
N LEU A 58 21.53 6.06 -2.96
CA LEU A 58 20.88 6.19 -1.66
C LEU A 58 21.89 6.57 -0.57
N ASN A 59 23.07 5.98 -0.60
CA ASN A 59 24.15 6.28 0.33
C ASN A 59 24.67 7.72 0.19
N ASP A 60 24.82 8.21 -1.05
CA ASP A 60 25.21 9.61 -1.32
C ASP A 60 24.18 10.60 -0.76
N ALA A 61 22.91 10.21 -0.77
CA ALA A 61 21.81 10.94 -0.13
C ALA A 61 21.69 10.67 1.39
N GLN A 62 22.67 9.99 2.00
CA GLN A 62 22.71 9.60 3.42
C GLN A 62 21.54 8.71 3.87
N VAL A 63 20.90 8.00 2.93
CA VAL A 63 19.87 7.01 3.22
C VAL A 63 20.53 5.64 3.38
N THR A 64 20.81 5.26 4.61
CA THR A 64 21.54 4.03 4.97
C THR A 64 20.62 2.93 5.47
N GLY A 65 21.12 1.68 5.49
CA GLY A 65 20.34 0.53 5.99
C GLY A 65 19.16 0.13 5.10
N VAL A 66 19.22 0.47 3.81
CA VAL A 66 18.19 0.15 2.83
C VAL A 66 18.47 -1.18 2.14
N VAL A 67 17.42 -1.97 1.93
CA VAL A 67 17.42 -3.16 1.08
C VAL A 67 16.70 -2.83 -0.22
N VAL A 68 17.20 -3.33 -1.35
CA VAL A 68 16.55 -3.17 -2.66
C VAL A 68 16.03 -4.53 -3.11
N GLU A 69 14.75 -4.61 -3.42
CA GLU A 69 14.14 -5.82 -3.97
C GLU A 69 13.47 -5.53 -5.32
N TRP A 70 13.53 -6.52 -6.20
CA TRP A 70 13.05 -6.44 -7.56
C TRP A 70 11.92 -7.44 -7.76
N TYR A 71 10.89 -7.00 -8.48
CA TYR A 71 9.77 -7.87 -8.87
C TYR A 71 9.28 -7.48 -10.25
N GLU A 72 8.64 -8.40 -10.96
CA GLU A 72 7.98 -8.05 -12.22
C GLU A 72 6.62 -7.42 -11.93
N GLY A 73 6.30 -6.35 -12.64
CA GLY A 73 5.03 -5.66 -12.48
C GLY A 73 4.73 -4.73 -13.65
N THR A 74 3.46 -4.67 -14.03
CA THR A 74 2.94 -3.77 -15.05
C THR A 74 2.06 -2.73 -14.38
N ILE A 75 2.21 -1.45 -14.75
CA ILE A 75 1.23 -0.44 -14.35
C ILE A 75 0.06 -0.54 -15.31
N GLU A 76 -1.09 -0.95 -14.80
CA GLU A 76 -2.35 -0.86 -15.50
C GLU A 76 -3.11 0.37 -15.02
N ARG A 77 -3.43 1.26 -15.96
CA ARG A 77 -4.35 2.37 -15.68
C ARG A 77 -5.76 1.81 -15.77
N LEU A 78 -6.39 1.59 -14.62
CA LEU A 78 -7.80 1.20 -14.59
C LEU A 78 -8.64 2.33 -15.20
N ASN A 79 -9.55 1.97 -16.09
CA ASN A 79 -10.51 2.90 -16.66
C ASN A 79 -11.49 3.32 -15.55
N GLY A 80 -11.40 4.59 -15.17
CA GLY A 80 -12.25 5.24 -14.19
C GLY A 80 -11.95 6.73 -14.19
N PRO A 81 -12.81 7.57 -13.58
CA PRO A 81 -12.44 8.95 -13.30
C PRO A 81 -11.07 8.94 -12.61
N PRO A 82 -10.15 9.86 -12.95
CA PRO A 82 -8.91 9.99 -12.21
C PRO A 82 -9.23 10.01 -10.72
N LEU A 83 -8.56 9.16 -9.93
CA LEU A 83 -8.56 9.36 -8.49
C LEU A 83 -8.18 10.83 -8.25
N MET A 84 -8.84 11.47 -7.28
CA MET A 84 -8.51 12.87 -6.97
C MET A 84 -7.00 12.97 -6.78
N GLY A 85 -6.36 14.00 -7.33
CA GLY A 85 -4.90 14.10 -7.22
C GLY A 85 -4.49 14.29 -5.76
N VAL A 86 -3.41 13.66 -5.31
CA VAL A 86 -2.84 13.97 -3.99
C VAL A 86 -2.50 15.46 -3.99
N LYS A 87 -3.21 16.22 -3.16
CA LYS A 87 -3.02 17.66 -3.04
C LYS A 87 -1.89 17.92 -2.05
N ASP A 88 -1.14 18.99 -2.30
CA ASP A 88 -0.20 19.52 -1.33
C ASP A 88 -0.95 20.05 -0.09
N ASN A 89 -0.35 19.98 1.10
CA ASN A 89 -0.99 20.40 2.35
C ASN A 89 -1.27 21.91 2.42
N THR A 90 -0.66 22.71 1.56
CA THR A 90 -0.96 24.14 1.39
C THR A 90 -2.14 24.40 0.46
N SER A 91 -2.65 23.38 -0.23
CA SER A 91 -3.79 23.52 -1.13
C SER A 91 -5.08 23.79 -0.34
N PRO A 92 -5.92 24.75 -0.75
CA PRO A 92 -7.21 25.00 -0.11
C PRO A 92 -8.18 23.82 -0.23
N THR A 93 -7.93 22.88 -1.17
CA THR A 93 -8.74 21.65 -1.32
C THR A 93 -8.10 20.45 -0.63
N PHE A 94 -6.97 20.62 0.07
CA PHE A 94 -6.27 19.51 0.73
C PHE A 94 -7.19 18.76 1.69
N GLY A 95 -7.89 19.47 2.58
CA GLY A 95 -8.80 18.85 3.55
C GLY A 95 -10.03 18.17 2.93
N LEU A 96 -10.39 18.53 1.68
CA LEU A 96 -11.53 17.96 0.99
C LEU A 96 -11.20 16.60 0.37
N ASP A 97 -10.00 16.46 -0.18
CA ASP A 97 -9.59 15.27 -0.93
C ASP A 97 -8.84 14.25 -0.06
N HIS A 98 -8.10 14.73 0.94
CA HIS A 98 -7.27 13.91 1.82
C HIS A 98 -7.96 12.68 2.45
N PRO A 99 -9.21 12.75 2.94
CA PRO A 99 -9.81 11.62 3.64
C PRO A 99 -10.04 10.37 2.78
N PHE A 100 -10.07 10.53 1.46
CA PHE A 100 -10.31 9.47 0.48
C PHE A 100 -9.10 9.20 -0.42
N ASN A 101 -8.02 9.96 -0.22
CA ASN A 101 -6.87 9.98 -1.09
C ASN A 101 -5.61 9.59 -0.34
N ALA A 102 -5.70 8.45 0.34
CA ALA A 102 -4.57 7.88 1.03
C ALA A 102 -3.56 7.39 -0.02
N GLY A 103 -2.50 8.18 -0.24
CA GLY A 103 -1.30 7.72 -0.95
C GLY A 103 -0.64 6.48 -0.32
N LEU A 104 -1.17 5.99 0.80
CA LEU A 104 -0.66 4.90 1.64
C LEU A 104 -1.59 3.67 1.71
N GLY A 105 -2.65 3.58 0.90
CA GLY A 105 -3.47 2.35 0.79
C GLY A 105 -4.99 2.58 0.88
N ILE A 106 -5.78 1.55 0.56
CA ILE A 106 -7.25 1.64 0.56
C ILE A 106 -7.74 1.45 2.00
N PRO A 107 -8.43 2.42 2.63
CA PRO A 107 -8.91 2.26 3.99
C PRO A 107 -9.98 1.17 4.03
N ILE A 108 -9.87 0.27 5.01
CA ILE A 108 -10.82 -0.82 5.21
C ILE A 108 -11.19 -0.99 6.68
N ALA A 109 -12.34 -1.63 6.91
CA ALA A 109 -12.78 -2.03 8.25
C ALA A 109 -13.44 -3.40 8.22
N ARG A 110 -13.21 -4.20 9.25
CA ARG A 110 -13.92 -5.46 9.42
C ARG A 110 -15.39 -5.21 9.76
N ALA A 111 -16.31 -5.84 9.05
CA ALA A 111 -17.75 -5.57 9.20
C ALA A 111 -18.29 -5.94 10.59
N SER A 112 -17.71 -6.95 11.25
CA SER A 112 -18.23 -7.48 12.52
C SER A 112 -18.02 -6.56 13.72
N ASP A 113 -16.89 -5.86 13.78
CA ASP A 113 -16.47 -5.08 14.96
C ASP A 113 -15.79 -3.76 14.60
N ASN A 114 -15.75 -3.41 13.31
CA ASN A 114 -15.14 -2.19 12.79
C ASN A 114 -13.64 -2.05 13.11
N ALA A 115 -12.91 -3.16 13.26
CA ALA A 115 -11.45 -3.13 13.33
C ALA A 115 -10.88 -2.52 12.04
N GLN A 116 -10.09 -1.45 12.16
CA GLN A 116 -9.65 -0.61 11.03
C GLN A 116 -8.22 -0.93 10.58
N GLY A 117 -7.98 -0.73 9.29
CA GLY A 117 -6.65 -0.69 8.71
C GLY A 117 -6.69 -0.29 7.25
N THR A 118 -5.66 -0.69 6.51
CA THR A 118 -5.48 -0.33 5.10
C THR A 118 -5.09 -1.56 4.28
N ILE A 119 -5.59 -1.63 3.05
CA ILE A 119 -5.01 -2.52 2.04
C ILE A 119 -3.74 -1.87 1.51
N THR A 120 -2.62 -2.57 1.66
CA THR A 120 -1.30 -2.11 1.21
C THR A 120 -1.07 -2.46 -0.25
N LEU A 121 -1.48 -3.67 -0.69
CA LEU A 121 -1.28 -4.18 -2.04
C LEU A 121 -2.48 -5.00 -2.52
N LEU A 122 -2.69 -4.99 -3.83
CA LEU A 122 -3.60 -5.89 -4.53
C LEU A 122 -2.77 -6.76 -5.49
N PHE A 123 -3.02 -8.06 -5.49
CA PHE A 123 -2.39 -9.03 -6.38
C PHE A 123 -3.46 -9.71 -7.21
N LYS A 124 -3.24 -9.86 -8.52
CA LYS A 124 -4.03 -10.78 -9.32
C LYS A 124 -3.44 -12.18 -9.19
N GLU A 125 -4.23 -13.12 -8.70
CA GLU A 125 -3.89 -14.54 -8.79
C GLU A 125 -4.02 -14.93 -10.27
N VAL A 126 -2.90 -15.17 -10.96
CA VAL A 126 -2.93 -15.48 -12.41
C VAL A 126 -3.35 -16.93 -12.66
N LYS A 127 -2.92 -17.83 -11.78
CA LYS A 127 -3.27 -19.26 -11.80
C LYS A 127 -3.53 -19.74 -10.39
N THR A 128 -4.44 -20.70 -10.24
CA THR A 128 -4.68 -21.41 -8.98
C THR A 128 -3.51 -22.33 -8.64
N SER A 129 -3.50 -22.88 -7.42
CA SER A 129 -2.54 -23.91 -7.02
C SER A 129 -2.58 -25.18 -7.88
N LYS A 130 -3.66 -25.39 -8.65
CA LYS A 130 -3.82 -26.50 -9.60
C LYS A 130 -3.36 -26.15 -11.02
N GLY A 131 -2.98 -24.90 -11.28
CA GLY A 131 -2.50 -24.42 -12.57
C GLY A 131 -3.58 -23.82 -13.49
N ASP A 132 -4.85 -23.88 -13.09
CA ASP A 132 -5.97 -23.30 -13.84
C ASP A 132 -5.91 -21.75 -13.80
N PRO A 133 -6.30 -21.04 -14.87
CA PRO A 133 -6.44 -19.58 -14.84
C PRO A 133 -7.32 -19.12 -13.67
N SER A 134 -6.96 -18.00 -13.03
CA SER A 134 -7.74 -17.38 -11.96
C SER A 134 -8.01 -15.91 -12.26
N ASP A 135 -9.20 -15.46 -11.89
CA ASP A 135 -9.61 -14.05 -11.93
C ASP A 135 -9.66 -13.43 -10.52
N ARG A 136 -9.16 -14.14 -9.51
CA ARG A 136 -9.17 -13.66 -8.13
C ARG A 136 -8.19 -12.50 -7.96
N ILE A 137 -8.67 -11.45 -7.31
CA ILE A 137 -7.84 -10.38 -6.76
C ILE A 137 -7.67 -10.63 -5.26
N LEU A 138 -6.44 -10.72 -4.82
CA LEU A 138 -6.05 -10.88 -3.42
C LEU A 138 -5.59 -9.53 -2.87
N ALA A 139 -5.93 -9.24 -1.62
CA ALA A 139 -5.51 -8.04 -0.94
C ALA A 139 -4.56 -8.37 0.22
N LEU A 140 -3.51 -7.58 0.39
CA LEU A 140 -2.63 -7.63 1.56
C LEU A 140 -3.04 -6.54 2.56
N THR A 141 -3.31 -6.95 3.79
CA THR A 141 -3.66 -6.09 4.93
C THR A 141 -3.08 -6.69 6.21
N ASN A 142 -3.05 -5.90 7.29
CA ASN A 142 -2.70 -6.38 8.61
C ASN A 142 -3.70 -7.43 9.13
N LYS A 143 -3.19 -8.41 9.86
CA LYS A 143 -3.96 -9.55 10.40
C LYS A 143 -5.06 -9.14 11.37
N HIS A 144 -4.83 -8.11 12.20
CA HIS A 144 -5.84 -7.64 13.15
C HIS A 144 -7.11 -7.10 12.47
N VAL A 145 -7.01 -6.71 11.19
CA VAL A 145 -8.16 -6.32 10.37
C VAL A 145 -8.87 -7.56 9.84
N ALA A 146 -8.12 -8.54 9.34
CA ALA A 146 -8.67 -9.74 8.70
C ALA A 146 -9.16 -10.83 9.68
N SER A 147 -8.68 -10.83 10.94
CA SER A 147 -8.97 -11.88 11.93
C SER A 147 -9.19 -11.33 13.34
N LEU A 148 -10.18 -11.87 14.04
CA LEU A 148 -10.41 -11.62 15.47
C LEU A 148 -9.33 -12.27 16.33
N VAL A 149 -8.82 -13.43 15.90
CA VAL A 149 -7.74 -14.15 16.57
C VAL A 149 -6.43 -13.78 15.88
N THR A 150 -5.66 -12.91 16.52
CA THR A 150 -4.37 -12.44 15.98
C THR A 150 -3.21 -13.35 16.34
N THR A 151 -3.37 -14.24 17.32
CA THR A 151 -2.31 -15.10 17.88
C THR A 151 -2.06 -16.39 17.11
N THR A 152 -2.98 -16.81 16.22
CA THR A 152 -2.88 -18.06 15.45
C THR A 152 -2.74 -17.79 13.97
N HIS A 153 -2.10 -18.67 13.19
CA HIS A 153 -2.04 -18.50 11.73
C HIS A 153 -3.43 -18.27 11.12
N TYR A 154 -3.50 -17.33 10.18
CA TYR A 154 -4.74 -17.05 9.47
C TYR A 154 -5.04 -18.23 8.53
N ASN A 155 -6.15 -18.90 8.76
CA ASN A 155 -6.68 -19.92 7.86
C ASN A 155 -7.90 -19.34 7.15
N TYR A 156 -7.81 -19.23 5.83
CA TYR A 156 -8.93 -18.79 5.01
C TYR A 156 -10.03 -19.85 5.03
N ASP A 157 -11.19 -19.50 5.60
CA ASP A 157 -12.39 -20.31 5.57
C ASP A 157 -13.36 -19.75 4.52
N ALA A 158 -13.42 -20.43 3.37
CA ALA A 158 -14.32 -20.06 2.29
C ALA A 158 -15.81 -20.27 2.65
N ALA A 159 -16.12 -21.16 3.59
CA ALA A 159 -17.50 -21.44 4.01
C ALA A 159 -18.05 -20.35 4.92
N ASN A 160 -17.18 -19.65 5.64
CA ASN A 160 -17.55 -18.53 6.51
C ASN A 160 -16.65 -17.32 6.30
N PRO A 161 -16.83 -16.59 5.17
CA PRO A 161 -15.93 -15.50 4.82
C PRO A 161 -16.10 -14.30 5.76
N GLN A 162 -14.97 -13.76 6.23
CA GLN A 162 -14.96 -12.51 6.97
C GLN A 162 -15.21 -11.34 6.01
N SER A 163 -16.29 -10.58 6.24
CA SER A 163 -16.62 -9.41 5.44
C SER A 163 -15.75 -8.21 5.84
N ILE A 164 -15.14 -7.57 4.84
CA ILE A 164 -14.32 -6.36 4.97
C ILE A 164 -14.94 -5.25 4.10
N LEU A 165 -15.15 -4.09 4.71
CA LEU A 165 -15.76 -2.93 4.07
C LEU A 165 -14.67 -1.95 3.62
N VAL A 166 -14.72 -1.52 2.36
CA VAL A 166 -13.92 -0.39 1.87
C VAL A 166 -14.52 0.89 2.43
N CYS A 167 -13.67 1.71 3.06
CA CYS A 167 -14.06 2.95 3.71
C CYS A 167 -15.21 2.76 4.73
N GLY A 168 -15.04 1.82 5.66
CA GLY A 168 -16.07 1.52 6.67
C GLY A 168 -16.56 2.76 7.45
N ASP A 169 -17.75 2.66 8.00
CA ASP A 169 -18.53 3.72 8.65
C ASP A 169 -17.74 4.79 9.41
N ARG A 170 -16.84 4.37 10.30
CA ARG A 170 -16.07 5.33 11.11
C ARG A 170 -15.10 6.15 10.26
N ARG A 171 -14.45 5.55 9.25
CA ARG A 171 -13.59 6.32 8.32
C ARG A 171 -14.45 7.23 7.46
N PHE A 172 -15.59 6.76 6.97
CA PHE A 172 -16.52 7.58 6.20
C PHE A 172 -16.99 8.81 6.99
N ARG A 173 -17.53 8.61 8.20
CA ARG A 173 -17.98 9.70 9.08
C ARG A 173 -16.85 10.66 9.45
N ARG A 174 -15.65 10.14 9.73
CA ARG A 174 -14.48 10.98 9.99
C ARG A 174 -14.14 11.83 8.76
N GLY A 175 -14.11 11.23 7.57
CA GLY A 175 -13.87 11.97 6.33
C GLY A 175 -14.91 13.05 6.09
N PHE A 176 -16.19 12.73 6.33
CA PHE A 176 -17.27 13.71 6.25
C PHE A 176 -17.07 14.88 7.23
N LYS A 177 -16.70 14.58 8.49
CA LYS A 177 -16.42 15.62 9.50
C LYS A 177 -15.20 16.47 9.13
N GLU A 178 -14.11 15.85 8.67
CA GLU A 178 -12.90 16.56 8.21
C GLU A 178 -13.23 17.54 7.07
N ILE A 179 -14.10 17.13 6.14
CA ILE A 179 -14.61 17.97 5.06
C ILE A 179 -15.45 19.12 5.60
N ASP A 180 -16.42 18.84 6.48
CA ASP A 180 -17.30 19.85 7.07
C ASP A 180 -16.51 20.90 7.86
N ASP A 181 -15.55 20.46 8.68
CA ASP A 181 -14.65 21.35 9.44
C ASP A 181 -13.80 22.23 8.50
N ALA A 182 -13.30 21.67 7.39
CA ALA A 182 -12.52 22.41 6.40
C ALA A 182 -13.35 23.47 5.68
N VAL A 183 -14.59 23.13 5.26
CA VAL A 183 -15.52 24.07 4.61
C VAL A 183 -15.86 25.22 5.56
N ASN A 184 -16.24 24.90 6.80
CA ASN A 184 -16.62 25.90 7.80
C ASN A 184 -15.44 26.81 8.19
N THR A 185 -14.22 26.27 8.27
CA THR A 185 -13.01 27.06 8.54
C THR A 185 -12.64 27.96 7.37
N GLY A 186 -12.70 27.44 6.14
CA GLY A 186 -12.46 28.22 4.93
C GLY A 186 -13.44 29.40 4.78
N LEU A 187 -14.72 29.16 5.06
CA LEU A 187 -15.76 30.20 5.07
C LEU A 187 -15.48 31.30 6.10
N ARG A 188 -15.04 30.94 7.30
CA ARG A 188 -14.71 31.90 8.37
C ARG A 188 -13.51 32.78 8.05
N ASN A 189 -12.53 32.25 7.32
CA ASN A 189 -11.33 32.99 6.94
C ASN A 189 -11.52 33.89 5.71
N ALA A 190 -12.67 33.77 5.03
CA ALA A 190 -13.02 34.57 3.85
C ALA A 190 -13.87 35.82 4.17
N VAL A 191 -14.23 36.01 5.44
CA VAL A 191 -14.96 37.18 5.99
C VAL A 191 -13.99 38.01 6.83
#